data_AF-A0A519EI55-F1
#
_entry.id   AF-A0A519EI55-F1
#
_cell.length_a   1.000
_cell.length_b   1.000
_cell.length_c   1.000
_cell.angle_alpha   90.00
_cell.angle_beta   90.00
_cell.angle_gamma   90.00
#
_symmetry.space_group_name_H-M   'P 1'
#
loop_
_entity.id
_entity.type
_entity.pdbx_description
1 polymer ?
#
loop_
_entity_poly.entity_id
_entity_poly.type
_entity_poly.pdbx_seq_one_letter_code
_entity_poly.pdbx_strand_id
1 'polypeptide(L)'
;IGACTGAKLDDLRAAAQVLRGHKVASGIRLIVAPASIQDQEQARDEGVLQVLLDAGAELFPTACGACSGYGDPMGDDVTVISTTARNFKGRMGSPSAQVYLGSPYTVAAAALRGFVTDPREVLA
;
A
#
# COMPACT_ATOMS: atom_id res chain seq x y z
N ILE A 1 0.56 -0.13 0.81
CA ILE A 1 -0.45 -1.02 1.42
C ILE A 1 0.31 -2.10 2.20
N GLY A 2 0.25 -2.08 3.53
CA GLY A 2 1.10 -2.94 4.33
C GLY A 2 0.81 -2.85 5.82
N ALA A 3 1.59 -3.61 6.59
CA ALA A 3 1.44 -3.81 8.04
C ALA A 3 0.31 -4.76 8.45
N CYS A 4 0.42 -5.28 9.68
CA CYS A 4 -0.55 -6.18 10.29
C CYS A 4 -1.97 -5.60 10.39
N THR A 5 -2.12 -4.29 10.27
CA THR A 5 -3.40 -3.59 10.38
C THR A 5 -4.14 -3.40 9.07
N GLY A 6 -3.47 -3.46 7.92
CA GLY A 6 -4.06 -2.99 6.66
C GLY A 6 -3.52 -3.68 5.41
N ALA A 7 -3.18 -4.95 5.53
CA ALA A 7 -2.78 -5.82 4.42
C ALA A 7 -3.20 -7.29 4.64
N LYS A 8 -4.30 -7.51 5.37
CA LYS A 8 -4.95 -8.83 5.40
C LYS A 8 -5.61 -9.09 4.05
N LEU A 9 -6.07 -10.30 3.80
CA LEU A 9 -6.69 -10.66 2.53
C LEU A 9 -7.80 -9.69 2.06
N ASP A 10 -8.70 -9.28 2.96
CA ASP A 10 -9.77 -8.34 2.62
C ASP A 10 -9.25 -6.94 2.24
N ASP A 11 -8.15 -6.50 2.86
CA ASP A 11 -7.49 -5.25 2.50
C ASP A 11 -6.85 -5.33 1.11
N LEU A 12 -6.24 -6.47 0.78
CA LEU A 12 -5.66 -6.73 -0.54
C LEU A 12 -6.76 -6.78 -1.62
N ARG A 13 -7.88 -7.44 -1.33
CA ARG A 13 -9.06 -7.47 -2.21
C ARG A 13 -9.62 -6.06 -2.45
N ALA A 14 -9.78 -5.27 -1.39
CA ALA A 14 -10.25 -3.89 -1.48
C ALA A 14 -9.35 -3.02 -2.37
N ALA A 15 -8.03 -3.11 -2.20
CA ALA A 15 -7.08 -2.42 -3.05
C ALA A 15 -7.13 -2.92 -4.50
N ALA A 16 -7.21 -4.24 -4.71
CA ALA A 16 -7.29 -4.83 -6.04
C ALA A 16 -8.59 -4.44 -6.77
N GLN A 17 -9.71 -4.27 -6.06
CA GLN A 17 -10.95 -3.77 -6.66
C GLN A 17 -10.74 -2.39 -7.30
N VAL A 18 -10.01 -1.49 -6.63
CA VAL A 18 -9.70 -0.16 -7.15
C VAL A 18 -8.70 -0.22 -8.30
N LEU A 19 -7.67 -1.05 -8.19
CA LEU A 19 -6.54 -1.08 -9.11
C LEU A 19 -6.77 -1.91 -10.38
N ARG A 20 -7.82 -2.74 -10.42
CA ARG A 20 -8.10 -3.66 -11.53
C ARG A 20 -8.19 -2.94 -12.86
N GLY A 21 -7.40 -3.40 -13.83
CA GLY A 21 -7.37 -2.84 -15.19
C GLY A 21 -6.67 -1.50 -15.32
N HIS A 22 -6.07 -0.98 -14.24
CA HIS A 22 -5.38 0.30 -14.22
C HIS A 22 -3.90 0.12 -13.89
N LYS A 23 -3.12 1.20 -14.08
CA LYS A 23 -1.72 1.29 -13.68
C LYS A 23 -1.56 2.45 -12.69
N VAL A 24 -0.63 2.31 -11.75
CA VAL A 24 -0.28 3.41 -10.85
C VAL A 24 0.21 4.62 -11.63
N ALA A 25 -0.04 5.82 -11.10
CA ALA A 25 0.36 7.07 -11.72
C ALA A 25 1.89 7.18 -11.88
N SER A 26 2.33 7.89 -12.90
CA SER A 26 3.75 8.15 -13.12
C SER A 26 4.37 8.87 -11.91
N GLY A 27 5.56 8.44 -11.49
CA GLY A 27 6.25 8.98 -10.32
C GLY A 27 5.75 8.45 -8.98
N ILE A 28 4.74 7.57 -8.97
CA ILE A 28 4.25 6.92 -7.74
C ILE A 28 4.83 5.53 -7.60
N ARG A 29 5.36 5.26 -6.40
CA ARG A 29 5.77 3.93 -5.99
C ARG A 29 4.71 3.30 -5.09
N LEU A 30 4.10 2.21 -5.55
CA LEU A 30 3.14 1.43 -4.76
C LEU A 30 3.81 0.19 -4.20
N ILE A 31 3.91 0.11 -2.87
CA ILE A 31 4.44 -1.05 -2.17
C ILE A 31 3.28 -1.85 -1.56
N VAL A 32 3.28 -3.16 -1.76
CA VAL A 32 2.34 -4.11 -1.15
C VAL A 32 3.12 -5.11 -0.30
N ALA A 33 2.82 -5.17 0.99
CA ALA A 33 3.40 -6.15 1.92
C ALA A 33 2.25 -6.87 2.66
N PRO A 34 1.87 -8.09 2.24
CA PRO A 34 0.81 -8.87 2.88
C PRO A 34 1.04 -9.03 4.40
N ALA A 35 -0.04 -9.14 5.16
CA ALA A 35 0.02 -9.23 6.62
C ALA A 35 0.56 -10.59 7.12
N SER A 36 0.34 -11.66 6.35
CA SER A 36 0.86 -12.99 6.59
C SER A 36 1.21 -13.71 5.28
N ILE A 37 2.00 -14.78 5.37
CA ILE A 37 2.22 -15.68 4.21
C ILE A 37 0.89 -16.28 3.78
N GLN A 38 0.02 -16.68 4.71
CA GLN A 38 -1.29 -17.23 4.40
C GLN A 38 -2.16 -16.25 3.58
N ASP A 39 -2.21 -14.97 3.97
CA ASP A 39 -2.92 -13.93 3.22
C ASP A 39 -2.33 -13.75 1.81
N GLN A 40 -1.00 -13.79 1.68
CA GLN A 40 -0.31 -13.69 0.40
C GLN A 40 -0.65 -14.87 -0.53
N GLU A 41 -0.56 -16.10 -0.02
CA GLU A 41 -0.85 -17.31 -0.79
C GLU A 41 -2.32 -17.31 -1.24
N GLN A 42 -3.25 -16.98 -0.34
CA GLN A 42 -4.67 -16.92 -0.68
C GLN A 42 -4.97 -15.79 -1.69
N ALA A 43 -4.35 -14.61 -1.53
CA ALA A 43 -4.48 -13.54 -2.52
C ALA A 43 -3.92 -13.93 -3.89
N ARG A 44 -2.86 -14.76 -3.93
CA ARG A 44 -2.33 -15.29 -5.18
C ARG A 44 -3.30 -16.28 -5.82
N ASP A 45 -3.85 -17.21 -5.05
CA ASP A 45 -4.78 -18.23 -5.53
C ASP A 45 -6.09 -17.61 -6.05
N GLU A 46 -6.52 -16.49 -5.47
CA GLU A 46 -7.69 -15.71 -5.93
C GLU A 46 -7.38 -14.75 -7.09
N GLY A 47 -6.12 -14.66 -7.53
CA GLY A 47 -5.66 -13.70 -8.55
C GLY A 47 -5.62 -12.24 -8.08
N VAL A 48 -5.95 -11.96 -6.82
CA VAL A 48 -5.88 -10.63 -6.20
C VAL A 48 -4.46 -10.09 -6.24
N LEU A 49 -3.47 -10.92 -5.91
CA LEU A 49 -2.06 -10.53 -5.94
C LEU A 49 -1.62 -10.16 -7.36
N GLN A 50 -2.08 -10.91 -8.37
CA GLN A 50 -1.77 -10.61 -9.77
C GLN A 50 -2.33 -9.25 -10.19
N VAL A 51 -3.55 -8.90 -9.76
CA VAL A 51 -4.12 -7.57 -10.04
C VAL A 51 -3.26 -6.44 -9.47
N LEU A 52 -2.74 -6.60 -8.25
CA LEU A 52 -1.87 -5.60 -7.62
C LEU A 52 -0.55 -5.46 -8.38
N LEU A 53 0.08 -6.59 -8.75
CA LEU A 53 1.32 -6.61 -9.54
C LEU A 53 1.11 -6.02 -10.94
N ASP A 54 0.00 -6.37 -11.59
CA ASP A 54 -0.39 -5.84 -12.89
C ASP A 54 -0.63 -4.33 -12.81
N ALA A 55 -1.08 -3.79 -11.68
CA ALA A 55 -1.17 -2.35 -11.51
C ALA A 55 0.20 -1.64 -11.38
N GLY A 56 1.27 -2.40 -11.19
CA GLY A 56 2.63 -1.90 -10.98
C GLY A 56 3.04 -1.85 -9.51
N ALA A 57 2.36 -2.59 -8.62
CA ALA A 57 2.79 -2.70 -7.24
C ALA A 57 4.08 -3.53 -7.12
N GLU A 58 4.97 -3.10 -6.25
CA GLU A 58 6.11 -3.89 -5.79
C GLU A 58 5.70 -4.76 -4.61
N LEU A 59 5.88 -6.07 -4.73
CA LEU A 59 5.64 -7.01 -3.64
C LEU A 59 6.84 -7.04 -2.69
N PHE A 60 6.58 -6.68 -1.44
CA PHE A 60 7.55 -6.70 -0.36
C PHE A 60 7.37 -7.94 0.52
N PRO A 61 8.42 -8.35 1.27
CA PRO A 61 8.31 -9.44 2.23
C PRO A 61 7.25 -9.16 3.29
N THR A 62 6.53 -10.21 3.70
CA THR A 62 5.62 -10.22 4.85
C THR A 62 6.39 -9.96 6.15
N ALA A 63 6.55 -8.69 6.51
CA ALA A 63 7.27 -8.24 7.69
C ALA A 63 6.80 -6.85 8.15
N CYS A 64 7.26 -6.41 9.31
CA CYS A 64 7.04 -5.02 9.73
C CYS A 64 7.75 -4.03 8.78
N GLY A 65 8.97 -4.33 8.34
CA GLY A 65 9.69 -3.59 7.30
C GLY A 65 9.53 -2.06 7.35
N ALA A 66 9.08 -1.51 6.23
CA ALA A 66 8.81 -0.08 6.05
C ALA A 66 7.82 0.53 7.07
N CYS A 67 6.86 -0.23 7.62
CA CYS A 67 5.91 0.27 8.63
C CYS A 67 6.59 0.81 9.90
N SER A 68 7.75 0.25 10.24
CA SER A 68 8.55 0.65 11.39
C SER A 68 9.91 1.22 10.98
N GLY A 69 10.16 1.42 9.68
CA GLY A 69 11.45 1.86 9.16
C GLY A 69 12.58 0.82 9.31
N TYR A 70 12.25 -0.47 9.39
CA TYR A 70 13.24 -1.55 9.46
C TYR A 70 13.59 -2.07 8.07
N GLY A 71 14.88 -2.29 7.82
CA GLY A 71 15.39 -2.83 6.56
C GLY A 71 15.36 -1.81 5.43
N ASP A 72 14.17 -1.42 4.98
CA ASP A 72 13.95 -0.45 3.89
C ASP A 72 13.17 0.77 4.40
N PRO A 73 13.84 1.71 5.09
CA PRO A 73 13.22 2.92 5.60
C PRO A 73 12.86 3.90 4.46
N MET A 74 11.81 4.68 4.69
CA MET A 74 11.45 5.81 3.83
C MET A 74 12.54 6.89 3.91
N GLY A 75 12.92 7.38 2.72
CA GLY A 75 13.93 8.41 2.55
C GLY A 75 13.48 9.80 3.02
N ASP A 76 14.36 10.78 2.85
CA ASP A 76 14.10 12.16 3.23
C ASP A 76 13.06 12.83 2.31
N ASP A 77 12.23 13.67 2.90
CA ASP A 77 11.28 14.59 2.24
C ASP A 77 10.24 13.90 1.33
N VAL A 78 10.02 12.59 1.54
CA VAL A 78 8.97 11.83 0.85
C VAL A 78 7.61 11.98 1.54
N THR A 79 6.55 11.92 0.74
CA THR A 79 5.17 11.85 1.23
C THR A 79 4.62 10.44 1.00
N VAL A 80 4.08 9.83 2.07
CA VAL A 80 3.56 8.46 2.05
C VAL A 80 2.14 8.46 2.58
N ILE A 81 1.21 7.85 1.86
CA ILE A 81 -0.09 7.43 2.42
C ILE A 81 -0.06 5.91 2.62
N SER A 82 -0.42 5.45 3.81
CA SER A 82 -0.27 4.05 4.20
C SER A 82 -1.44 3.51 5.01
N THR A 83 -1.62 2.19 4.94
CA THR A 83 -2.63 1.44 5.71
C THR A 83 -2.11 0.98 7.09
N THR A 84 -0.98 1.54 7.53
CA THR A 84 -0.41 1.26 8.86
C THR A 84 -1.24 1.93 9.96
N ALA A 85 -0.95 1.62 11.22
CA ALA A 85 -1.65 2.21 12.36
C ALA A 85 -0.99 3.47 12.94
N ARG A 86 0.21 3.84 12.47
CA ARG A 86 1.06 4.85 13.14
C ARG A 86 1.77 5.72 12.12
N ASN A 87 1.76 7.03 12.35
CA ASN A 87 2.35 8.02 11.46
C ASN A 87 3.13 9.13 12.20
N PHE A 88 3.59 8.87 13.43
CA PHE A 88 4.42 9.85 14.12
C PHE A 88 5.74 10.11 13.39
N LYS A 89 6.35 11.28 13.62
CA LYS A 89 7.59 11.71 12.96
C LYS A 89 8.71 10.65 13.10
N GLY A 90 9.34 10.28 11.98
CA GLY A 90 10.41 9.26 11.96
C GLY A 90 9.92 7.81 12.08
N ARG A 91 8.59 7.57 12.06
CA ARG A 91 8.05 6.21 12.22
C ARG A 91 8.52 5.23 11.15
N MET A 92 8.58 5.69 9.90
CA MET A 92 8.92 4.85 8.75
C MET A 92 10.37 5.04 8.30
N GLY A 93 11.22 5.73 9.08
CA GLY A 93 12.58 6.07 8.68
C GLY A 93 12.88 7.54 8.96
N SER A 94 13.01 8.33 7.89
CA SER A 94 13.37 9.75 8.02
C SER A 94 12.38 10.54 8.88
N PRO A 95 12.86 11.41 9.79
CA PRO A 95 12.03 12.38 10.47
C PRO A 95 11.39 13.43 9.55
N SER A 96 11.89 13.64 8.33
CA SER A 96 11.27 14.60 7.40
C SER A 96 10.20 13.97 6.50
N ALA A 97 10.12 12.63 6.46
CA ALA A 97 9.05 11.93 5.77
C ALA A 97 7.67 12.27 6.36
N GLN A 98 6.72 12.61 5.49
CA GLN A 98 5.34 12.92 5.85
C GLN A 98 4.47 11.68 5.65
N VAL A 99 3.92 11.15 6.74
CA VAL A 99 3.13 9.91 6.70
C VAL A 99 1.66 10.21 7.01
N TYR A 100 0.78 9.80 6.10
CA TYR A 100 -0.67 9.89 6.21
C TYR A 100 -1.25 8.49 6.32
N LEU A 101 -2.32 8.35 7.10
CA LEU A 101 -3.03 7.08 7.25
C LEU A 101 -4.28 7.08 6.37
N GLY A 102 -4.53 5.95 5.72
CA GLY A 102 -5.68 5.77 4.85
C GLY A 102 -6.15 4.32 4.83
N SER A 103 -7.40 4.11 4.41
CA SER A 103 -7.91 2.77 4.14
C SER A 103 -7.24 2.17 2.90
N PRO A 104 -7.33 0.84 2.67
CA PRO A 104 -6.82 0.21 1.44
C PRO A 104 -7.41 0.84 0.18
N TYR A 105 -8.70 1.19 0.20
CA TYR A 105 -9.37 1.89 -0.89
C TYR A 105 -8.73 3.27 -1.16
N THR A 106 -8.53 4.07 -0.12
CA THR A 106 -7.97 5.43 -0.25
C THR A 106 -6.51 5.39 -0.72
N VAL A 107 -5.70 4.47 -0.19
CA VAL A 107 -4.30 4.30 -0.61
C VAL A 107 -4.22 3.85 -2.06
N ALA A 108 -5.06 2.90 -2.49
CA ALA A 108 -5.14 2.45 -3.87
C ALA A 108 -5.60 3.58 -4.82
N ALA A 109 -6.62 4.34 -4.43
CA ALA A 109 -7.09 5.48 -5.23
C ALA A 109 -6.04 6.57 -5.37
N ALA A 110 -5.31 6.87 -4.29
CA ALA A 110 -4.20 7.81 -4.32
C ALA A 110 -3.07 7.32 -5.23
N ALA A 111 -2.79 6.01 -5.24
CA ALA A 111 -1.80 5.42 -6.14
C ALA A 111 -2.17 5.57 -7.62
N LEU A 112 -3.47 5.53 -7.95
CA LEU A 112 -3.96 5.76 -9.32
C LEU A 112 -3.91 7.23 -9.74
N ARG A 113 -4.21 8.16 -8.84
CA ARG A 113 -4.29 9.60 -9.18
C ARG A 113 -2.98 10.35 -8.98
N GLY A 114 -2.06 9.83 -8.18
CA GLY A 114 -0.80 10.49 -7.84
C GLY A 114 -0.88 11.51 -6.71
N PHE A 115 -2.04 11.62 -6.07
CA PHE A 115 -2.29 12.48 -4.91
C PHE A 115 -3.43 11.89 -4.07
N VAL A 116 -3.53 12.30 -2.81
CA VAL A 116 -4.59 11.82 -1.90
C VAL A 116 -5.96 12.26 -2.42
N THR A 117 -6.84 11.29 -2.67
CA THR A 117 -8.15 11.51 -3.27
C THR A 117 -9.22 10.63 -2.61
N ASP A 118 -10.49 10.96 -2.84
CA ASP A 118 -11.61 10.15 -2.40
C ASP A 118 -11.74 8.89 -3.27
N PRO A 119 -11.75 7.68 -2.67
CA PRO A 119 -11.84 6.43 -3.44
C PRO A 119 -13.15 6.29 -4.24
N ARG A 120 -14.22 7.01 -3.88
CA ARG A 120 -15.49 7.00 -4.62
C ARG A 120 -15.37 7.58 -6.03
N GLU A 121 -14.33 8.35 -6.31
CA GLU A 121 -14.07 8.91 -7.66
C GLU A 121 -13.49 7.88 -8.65
N VAL A 122 -13.08 6.71 -8.17
CA VAL A 122 -12.47 5.64 -8.99
C VAL A 122 -13.14 4.28 -8.80
N LEU A 123 -14.00 4.13 -7.79
CA LEU A 123 -14.89 2.98 -7.60
C LEU A 123 -16.20 3.24 -8.37
N ALA A 124 -16.21 2.97 -9.67
CA ALA A 124 -17.42 3.01 -10.50
C ALA A 124 -17.63 1.66 -11.20
#